data_AF-A0A1Z8QC09-F1
#
_entry.id   AF-A0A1Z8QC09-F1
#
_cell.length_a   1.000
_cell.length_b   1.000
_cell.length_c   1.000
_cell.angle_alpha   90.00
_cell.angle_beta   90.00
_cell.angle_gamma   90.00
#
_symmetry.space_group_name_H-M   'P 1'
#
loop_
_entity.id
_entity.type
_entity.pdbx_description
1 polymer ?
#
loop_
_entity_poly.entity_id
_entity_poly.type
_entity_poly.pdbx_seq_one_letter_code
_entity_poly.pdbx_strand_id
1 'polypeptide(L)'
;MVKSSAGFTDTHDNQKDFDKKYMDKDPGPFIGVVKVTDDPLRMGRLGVNIPALTNTVNPKPSQVIWCQYLSPFYGAKSINATSKTDPYDYKETQHSYGMWAVPPDIDTEVLVIFAKGEHLQANAFWIGCVQQPLVNQQVPAHGAKEETVLASGGVDFSQNKEEIYGTSSLPAGEKNQLDYGGDVATIPNINTWKYPVNDILADQMKSQGLVRDSVRGPITSSARRESPSNVFGISTPGAIRSDSREVNIGLEKTPVKTDRNPGHSIVMDDGDEAGQSQLTRIRTAGGHQILMHDTEGTVYIANGSGKAFIEMEKDGTISVFSDAGINLRTNLDFNLHSERNINFHAAGSLNFTAENHVNLNAEGYIFAMGQKGILSSSQGGSVRTFGRDGISSFTDGTQLHGAAGRIDLAGSQVHMNSVGASGSWGPKWLKPDAVGIKVTDGLIDVDSSTPIRPPKAIGEDKFGKEIRERGPQTNKVQNRTTVSEFVTHEPYDRKSSNQRKKTLINEMVAQIKKDSPKLSATELKLIKNELLKQPSVKAVSEKLSKVVKLNKNINVTAKKLLDLKDKAKNIDNLIKNNIKNQVMSFVQGHVASAVSAVRSFFRF
;
A
#
# COMPACT_ATOMS: atom_id res chain seq x y z
N MET A 1 39.99 -74.84 3.70
CA MET A 1 39.88 -73.80 4.75
C MET A 1 38.66 -72.95 4.41
N VAL A 2 37.75 -72.81 5.37
CA VAL A 2 36.39 -72.24 5.28
C VAL A 2 36.41 -70.71 5.38
N LYS A 3 35.47 -70.02 4.72
CA LYS A 3 34.56 -69.02 5.35
C LYS A 3 33.46 -68.51 4.42
N SER A 4 32.22 -68.84 4.79
CA SER A 4 30.97 -68.16 4.45
C SER A 4 30.76 -66.92 5.34
N SER A 5 29.85 -66.02 4.95
CA SER A 5 28.93 -65.33 5.87
C SER A 5 27.99 -64.40 5.10
N ALA A 6 26.82 -64.93 4.69
CA ALA A 6 25.62 -64.12 4.60
C ALA A 6 25.10 -63.91 6.05
N GLY A 7 24.70 -62.68 6.40
CA GLY A 7 24.18 -62.40 7.73
C GLY A 7 23.58 -61.00 7.84
N PHE A 8 22.25 -60.94 7.74
CA PHE A 8 21.37 -60.49 8.83
C PHE A 8 19.91 -60.72 8.41
N THR A 9 19.41 -61.92 8.65
CA THR A 9 17.98 -62.18 8.81
C THR A 9 17.67 -62.04 10.29
N ASP A 10 16.76 -61.14 10.62
CA ASP A 10 16.23 -60.94 11.97
C ASP A 10 15.69 -62.26 12.53
N THR A 11 16.26 -62.71 13.65
CA THR A 11 16.01 -64.01 14.27
C THR A 11 14.88 -64.00 15.31
N HIS A 12 14.09 -62.92 15.41
CA HIS A 12 13.01 -62.85 16.40
C HIS A 12 11.63 -63.32 15.89
N ASP A 13 11.44 -63.51 14.58
CA ASP A 13 10.10 -63.78 14.03
C ASP A 13 9.80 -65.26 13.74
N ASN A 14 10.77 -66.14 13.90
CA ASN A 14 10.63 -67.58 13.61
C ASN A 14 10.10 -68.42 14.80
N GLN A 15 9.63 -67.79 15.88
CA GLN A 15 9.10 -68.48 17.08
C GLN A 15 7.60 -68.23 17.36
N LYS A 16 6.83 -67.68 16.41
CA LYS A 16 5.38 -67.56 16.55
C LYS A 16 4.66 -68.78 15.95
N ASP A 17 3.77 -69.39 16.73
CA ASP A 17 2.90 -70.49 16.29
C ASP A 17 2.16 -70.15 14.98
N PHE A 18 1.92 -71.17 14.14
CA PHE A 18 1.35 -71.04 12.79
C PHE A 18 0.00 -70.28 12.73
N ASP A 19 -0.75 -70.24 13.83
CA ASP A 19 -2.03 -69.49 13.93
C ASP A 19 -1.85 -67.98 14.17
N LYS A 20 -0.63 -67.50 14.43
CA LYS A 20 -0.31 -66.07 14.63
C LYS A 20 0.39 -65.42 13.43
N LYS A 21 0.67 -66.19 12.37
CA LYS A 21 1.45 -65.73 11.21
C LYS A 21 0.66 -64.84 10.25
N TYR A 22 -0.65 -64.67 10.46
CA TYR A 22 -1.53 -63.79 9.67
C TYR A 22 -2.13 -62.64 10.48
N MET A 23 -1.58 -62.35 11.66
CA MET A 23 -1.94 -61.18 12.46
C MET A 23 -0.79 -60.15 12.49
N ASP A 24 -0.18 -59.90 11.34
CA ASP A 24 0.42 -58.59 11.10
C ASP A 24 -0.73 -57.59 10.99
N LYS A 25 -1.26 -57.18 12.16
CA LYS A 25 -1.99 -55.92 12.28
C LYS A 25 -0.95 -54.85 11.99
N ASP A 26 -0.76 -54.53 10.72
CA ASP A 26 0.03 -53.37 10.31
C ASP A 26 -0.55 -52.18 11.08
N PRO A 27 0.19 -51.63 12.07
CA PRO A 27 -0.37 -50.61 12.96
C PRO A 27 -0.53 -49.26 12.25
N GLY A 28 -0.16 -49.16 10.97
CA GLY A 28 -0.12 -47.90 10.24
C GLY A 28 1.00 -46.99 10.74
N PRO A 29 1.19 -45.83 10.09
CA PRO A 29 0.15 -44.85 9.77
C PRO A 29 -0.71 -45.19 8.54
N PHE A 30 -1.95 -44.72 8.54
CA PHE A 30 -2.92 -44.91 7.44
C PHE A 30 -3.25 -43.60 6.75
N ILE A 31 -3.40 -43.62 5.43
CA ILE A 31 -4.01 -42.51 4.68
C ILE A 31 -5.53 -42.65 4.77
N GLY A 32 -6.19 -41.58 5.21
CA GLY A 32 -7.64 -41.49 5.29
C GLY A 32 -8.18 -40.27 4.57
N VAL A 33 -9.45 -40.33 4.18
CA VAL A 33 -10.16 -39.25 3.49
C VAL A 33 -11.23 -38.67 4.42
N VAL A 34 -11.21 -37.36 4.63
CA VAL A 34 -12.17 -36.66 5.49
C VAL A 34 -13.57 -36.71 4.87
N LYS A 35 -14.56 -37.18 5.62
CA LYS A 35 -15.98 -37.23 5.18
C LYS A 35 -16.91 -36.41 6.06
N VAL A 36 -16.51 -36.11 7.30
CA VAL A 36 -17.29 -35.29 8.24
C VAL A 36 -16.34 -34.37 9.00
N THR A 37 -16.66 -33.08 9.02
CA THR A 37 -15.89 -32.03 9.72
C THR A 37 -16.68 -31.37 10.85
N ASP A 38 -17.99 -31.56 10.90
CA ASP A 38 -18.85 -31.04 11.97
C ASP A 38 -18.72 -31.92 13.23
N ASP A 39 -17.86 -31.49 14.15
CA ASP A 39 -17.62 -32.15 15.44
C ASP A 39 -18.53 -31.55 16.52
N PRO A 40 -19.52 -32.30 17.06
CA PRO A 40 -20.41 -31.81 18.11
C PRO A 40 -19.69 -31.38 19.39
N LEU A 41 -18.52 -31.98 19.68
CA LEU A 41 -17.71 -31.65 20.86
C LEU A 41 -16.75 -30.48 20.62
N ARG A 42 -16.65 -29.99 19.37
CA ARG A 42 -15.77 -28.87 18.98
C ARG A 42 -14.31 -29.07 19.40
N MET A 43 -13.83 -30.32 19.33
CA MET A 43 -12.46 -30.72 19.64
C MET A 43 -11.59 -30.87 18.39
N GLY A 44 -12.12 -30.50 17.21
CA GLY A 44 -11.42 -30.63 15.93
C GLY A 44 -11.34 -32.06 15.43
N ARG A 45 -12.23 -32.94 15.92
CA ARG A 45 -12.27 -34.33 15.45
C ARG A 45 -12.76 -34.40 14.01
N LEU A 46 -12.23 -35.36 13.27
CA LEU A 46 -12.61 -35.61 11.89
C LEU A 46 -13.24 -36.99 11.76
N GLY A 47 -14.36 -37.08 11.06
CA GLY A 47 -14.89 -38.35 10.59
C GLY A 47 -14.15 -38.75 9.31
N VAL A 48 -13.29 -39.77 9.41
CA VAL A 48 -12.39 -40.17 8.32
C VAL A 48 -12.78 -41.55 7.80
N ASN A 49 -12.76 -41.71 6.48
CA ASN A 49 -12.77 -43.01 5.83
C ASN A 49 -11.33 -43.50 5.66
N ILE A 50 -11.03 -44.72 6.08
CA ILE A 50 -9.72 -45.33 5.85
C ILE A 50 -9.94 -46.52 4.90
N PRO A 51 -9.73 -46.36 3.58
CA PRO A 51 -10.05 -47.40 2.60
C PRO A 51 -9.36 -48.74 2.89
N ALA A 52 -8.15 -48.72 3.46
CA ALA A 52 -7.42 -49.92 3.87
C ALA A 52 -8.12 -50.73 4.98
N LEU A 53 -8.97 -50.09 5.80
CA LEU A 53 -9.72 -50.74 6.87
C LEU A 53 -11.18 -50.99 6.48
N THR A 54 -11.79 -50.07 5.74
CA THR A 54 -13.22 -50.13 5.37
C THR A 54 -13.46 -50.90 4.08
N ASN A 55 -12.43 -51.13 3.27
CA ASN A 55 -12.48 -51.73 1.94
C ASN A 55 -13.45 -51.00 0.98
N THR A 56 -13.66 -49.69 1.18
CA THR A 56 -14.51 -48.86 0.32
C THR A 56 -14.00 -47.42 0.26
N VAL A 57 -14.20 -46.76 -0.88
CA VAL A 57 -14.00 -45.31 -1.05
C VAL A 57 -15.26 -44.49 -0.74
N ASN A 58 -16.42 -45.16 -0.72
CA ASN A 58 -17.73 -44.59 -0.43
C ASN A 58 -18.28 -45.23 0.85
N PRO A 59 -17.88 -44.74 2.04
CA PRO A 59 -18.28 -45.31 3.30
C PRO A 59 -19.74 -44.97 3.64
N LYS A 60 -20.39 -45.88 4.38
CA LYS A 60 -21.60 -45.56 5.15
C LYS A 60 -21.23 -44.82 6.44
N PRO A 61 -22.15 -44.10 7.09
CA PRO A 61 -21.89 -43.44 8.37
C PRO A 61 -21.31 -44.35 9.46
N SER A 62 -21.73 -45.62 9.50
CA SER A 62 -21.19 -46.60 10.44
C SER A 62 -19.74 -47.03 10.19
N GLN A 63 -19.19 -46.72 9.01
CA GLN A 63 -17.83 -47.07 8.59
C GLN A 63 -16.84 -45.90 8.77
N VAL A 64 -17.33 -44.73 9.19
CA VAL A 64 -16.50 -43.56 9.46
C VAL A 64 -15.83 -43.70 10.84
N ILE A 65 -14.52 -43.47 10.88
CA ILE A 65 -13.75 -43.48 12.13
C ILE A 65 -13.53 -42.03 12.57
N TRP A 66 -14.04 -41.70 13.75
CA TRP A 66 -13.75 -40.42 14.39
C TRP A 66 -12.31 -40.38 14.90
N CYS A 67 -11.51 -39.51 14.31
CA CYS A 67 -10.10 -39.31 14.65
C CYS A 67 -9.95 -38.03 15.46
N GLN A 68 -9.23 -38.08 16.58
CA GLN A 68 -8.92 -36.93 17.42
C GLN A 68 -7.85 -36.05 16.78
N TYR A 69 -7.94 -34.73 16.99
CA TYR A 69 -6.90 -33.81 16.54
C TYR A 69 -5.66 -33.94 17.40
N LEU A 70 -4.53 -34.34 16.80
CA LEU A 70 -3.24 -34.28 17.46
C LEU A 70 -2.61 -32.91 17.24
N SER A 71 -2.90 -31.96 18.14
CA SER A 71 -2.26 -30.63 18.08
C SER A 71 -0.74 -30.75 18.29
N PRO A 72 0.08 -30.07 17.46
CA PRO A 72 1.54 -30.04 17.64
C PRO A 72 1.99 -29.44 18.99
N PHE A 73 1.13 -28.63 19.61
CA PHE A 73 1.40 -27.98 20.89
C PHE A 73 0.10 -27.72 21.64
N TYR A 74 -0.08 -28.35 22.80
CA TYR A 74 -1.25 -28.19 23.67
C TYR A 74 -0.89 -28.45 25.13
N GLY A 75 -1.50 -27.71 26.04
CA GLY A 75 -1.44 -27.96 27.47
C GLY A 75 -2.69 -27.47 28.18
N ALA A 76 -2.98 -28.04 29.35
CA ALA A 76 -4.05 -27.59 30.23
C ALA A 76 -3.65 -27.73 31.69
N LYS A 77 -4.13 -26.81 32.52
CA LYS A 77 -4.00 -26.88 33.98
C LYS A 77 -4.64 -28.18 34.47
N SER A 78 -3.93 -28.90 35.35
CA SER A 78 -4.39 -30.17 35.90
C SER A 78 -5.72 -30.01 36.63
N ILE A 79 -6.60 -31.00 36.48
CA ILE A 79 -7.87 -31.07 37.22
C ILE A 79 -7.66 -31.07 38.74
N ASN A 80 -6.52 -31.56 39.22
CA ASN A 80 -6.18 -31.58 40.65
C ASN A 80 -5.94 -30.17 41.24
N ALA A 81 -5.74 -29.17 40.39
CA ALA A 81 -5.58 -27.77 40.78
C ALA A 81 -6.88 -26.97 40.59
N THR A 82 -8.02 -27.66 40.46
CA THR A 82 -9.35 -27.03 40.34
C THR A 82 -10.15 -27.18 41.62
N SER A 83 -11.05 -26.23 41.89
CA SER A 83 -11.92 -26.28 43.05
C SER A 83 -13.35 -26.69 42.69
N LYS A 84 -13.91 -27.61 43.49
CA LYS A 84 -15.35 -27.91 43.45
C LYS A 84 -16.19 -26.89 44.19
N THR A 85 -15.59 -26.11 45.11
CA THR A 85 -16.32 -25.13 45.92
C THR A 85 -16.59 -23.84 45.16
N ASP A 86 -15.70 -23.48 44.23
CA ASP A 86 -15.87 -22.32 43.36
C ASP A 86 -15.55 -22.70 41.89
N PRO A 87 -16.48 -23.40 41.21
CA PRO A 87 -16.27 -23.89 39.84
C PRO A 87 -16.41 -22.79 38.78
N TYR A 88 -16.70 -21.54 39.18
CA TYR A 88 -16.89 -20.41 38.27
C TYR A 88 -15.80 -19.33 38.43
N ASP A 89 -15.00 -19.38 39.50
CA ASP A 89 -13.80 -18.56 39.60
C ASP A 89 -12.77 -18.97 38.54
N TYR A 90 -12.35 -18.00 37.73
CA TYR A 90 -11.33 -18.21 36.73
C TYR A 90 -10.05 -18.78 37.36
N LYS A 91 -9.64 -18.31 38.53
CA LYS A 91 -8.41 -18.82 39.18
C LYS A 91 -8.51 -20.31 39.53
N GLU A 92 -9.68 -20.77 39.94
CA GLU A 92 -9.93 -22.12 40.47
C GLU A 92 -10.45 -23.13 39.41
N THR A 93 -10.49 -22.73 38.13
CA THR A 93 -10.88 -23.58 37.00
C THR A 93 -9.66 -24.00 36.17
N GLN A 94 -9.88 -24.81 35.11
CA GLN A 94 -8.82 -25.21 34.17
C GLN A 94 -8.56 -24.11 33.14
N HIS A 95 -7.28 -23.90 32.81
CA HIS A 95 -6.85 -23.02 31.72
C HIS A 95 -6.10 -23.86 30.68
N SER A 96 -6.41 -23.69 29.40
CA SER A 96 -5.71 -24.36 28.29
C SER A 96 -4.96 -23.36 27.40
N TYR A 97 -3.93 -23.83 26.71
CA TYR A 97 -3.14 -23.08 25.74
C TYR A 97 -2.63 -24.03 24.65
N GLY A 98 -2.36 -23.53 23.45
CA GLY A 98 -1.86 -24.37 22.36
C GLY A 98 -2.02 -23.78 20.97
N MET A 99 -1.69 -24.59 19.97
CA MET A 99 -1.98 -24.33 18.56
C MET A 99 -3.34 -24.91 18.17
N TRP A 100 -4.06 -24.18 17.33
CA TRP A 100 -5.32 -24.61 16.76
C TRP A 100 -5.32 -24.42 15.25
N ALA A 101 -5.27 -25.51 14.50
CA ALA A 101 -5.49 -25.50 13.06
C ALA A 101 -6.97 -25.68 12.75
N VAL A 102 -7.48 -24.94 11.76
CA VAL A 102 -8.84 -25.13 11.26
C VAL A 102 -8.93 -26.52 10.63
N PRO A 103 -9.97 -27.33 10.94
CA PRO A 103 -10.17 -28.61 10.28
C PRO A 103 -10.19 -28.46 8.75
N PRO A 104 -9.54 -29.38 8.00
CA PRO A 104 -9.52 -29.33 6.54
C PRO A 104 -10.91 -29.55 5.95
N ASP A 105 -11.09 -29.18 4.68
CA ASP A 105 -12.35 -29.41 3.97
C ASP A 105 -12.59 -30.91 3.70
N ILE A 106 -13.84 -31.27 3.45
CA ILE A 106 -14.24 -32.64 3.07
C ILE A 106 -13.44 -33.09 1.84
N ASP A 107 -13.15 -34.38 1.78
CA ASP A 107 -12.31 -35.05 0.77
C ASP A 107 -10.81 -34.71 0.82
N THR A 108 -10.37 -33.94 1.83
CA THR A 108 -8.93 -33.80 2.11
C THR A 108 -8.36 -35.12 2.62
N GLU A 109 -7.18 -35.49 2.12
CA GLU A 109 -6.41 -36.63 2.61
C GLU A 109 -5.65 -36.26 3.89
N VAL A 110 -5.76 -37.10 4.90
CA VAL A 110 -5.11 -36.93 6.21
C VAL A 110 -4.36 -38.20 6.59
N LEU A 111 -3.28 -38.01 7.35
CA LEU A 111 -2.54 -39.11 7.95
C LEU A 111 -3.16 -39.43 9.32
N VAL A 112 -3.54 -40.70 9.50
CA VAL A 112 -4.18 -41.22 10.71
C VAL A 112 -3.27 -42.24 11.38
N ILE A 113 -3.16 -42.16 12.70
CA ILE A 113 -2.47 -43.16 13.53
C ILE A 113 -3.42 -43.71 14.58
N PHE A 114 -3.16 -44.94 15.00
CA PHE A 114 -3.88 -45.59 16.09
C PHE A 114 -2.93 -45.81 17.27
N ALA A 115 -3.21 -45.16 18.40
CA ALA A 115 -2.46 -45.40 19.62
C ALA A 115 -2.57 -46.88 20.00
N LYS A 116 -1.42 -47.47 20.37
CA LYS A 116 -1.29 -48.91 20.72
C LYS A 116 -1.65 -49.89 19.60
N GLY A 117 -1.81 -49.44 18.36
CA GLY A 117 -2.23 -50.28 17.23
C GLY A 117 -3.68 -50.79 17.34
N GLU A 118 -4.49 -50.19 18.21
CA GLU A 118 -5.90 -50.55 18.40
C GLU A 118 -6.76 -49.68 17.49
N HIS A 119 -7.41 -50.29 16.48
CA HIS A 119 -8.27 -49.61 15.50
C HIS A 119 -9.61 -49.11 16.08
N LEU A 120 -9.66 -48.83 17.38
CA LEU A 120 -10.81 -48.28 18.07
C LEU A 120 -10.82 -46.76 17.97
N GLN A 121 -12.00 -46.17 17.82
CA GLN A 121 -12.18 -44.70 17.71
C GLN A 121 -11.53 -43.93 18.88
N ALA A 122 -11.50 -44.51 20.09
CA ALA A 122 -10.89 -43.91 21.26
C ALA A 122 -9.37 -43.65 21.11
N ASN A 123 -8.71 -44.40 20.24
CA ASN A 123 -7.26 -44.36 20.03
C ASN A 123 -6.86 -43.80 18.66
N ALA A 124 -7.81 -43.32 17.85
CA ALA A 124 -7.54 -42.79 16.52
C ALA A 124 -7.17 -41.30 16.58
N PHE A 125 -6.07 -40.90 15.95
CA PHE A 125 -5.62 -39.52 15.85
C PHE A 125 -5.30 -39.14 14.40
N TRP A 126 -5.72 -37.96 13.96
CA TRP A 126 -5.23 -37.37 12.72
C TRP A 126 -4.09 -36.40 13.06
N ILE A 127 -2.97 -36.54 12.34
CA ILE A 127 -1.70 -35.88 12.70
C ILE A 127 -1.19 -34.88 11.65
N GLY A 128 -1.85 -34.83 10.50
CA GLY A 128 -1.50 -33.93 9.41
C GLY A 128 -2.36 -34.13 8.18
N CYS A 129 -2.31 -33.17 7.27
CA CYS A 129 -2.93 -33.25 5.95
C CYS A 129 -1.87 -33.64 4.92
N VAL A 130 -2.24 -34.54 4.00
CA VAL A 130 -1.39 -34.93 2.88
C VAL A 130 -1.63 -33.93 1.75
N GLN A 131 -0.56 -33.27 1.29
CA GLN A 131 -0.67 -32.33 0.18
C GLN A 131 -0.87 -33.09 -1.12
N GLN A 132 -1.92 -32.75 -1.86
CA GLN A 132 -2.13 -33.28 -3.19
C GLN A 132 -1.12 -32.69 -4.19
N PRO A 133 -0.66 -33.46 -5.17
CA PRO A 133 0.23 -32.95 -6.21
C PRO A 133 -0.36 -31.72 -6.90
N LEU A 134 0.45 -30.66 -7.02
CA LEU A 134 0.11 -29.41 -7.70
C LEU A 134 -0.98 -28.53 -7.04
N VAL A 135 -1.40 -28.83 -5.80
CA VAL A 135 -2.45 -28.08 -5.07
C VAL A 135 -1.88 -27.38 -3.84
N ASN A 136 -0.92 -26.50 -4.07
CA ASN A 136 -0.25 -25.72 -3.03
C ASN A 136 0.20 -24.33 -3.53
N GLN A 137 -0.44 -23.80 -4.58
CA GLN A 137 -0.18 -22.45 -5.08
C GLN A 137 -0.61 -21.37 -4.09
N GLN A 138 -1.66 -21.62 -3.30
CA GLN A 138 -2.23 -20.69 -2.32
C GLN A 138 -1.64 -20.81 -0.91
N VAL A 139 -0.52 -21.54 -0.76
CA VAL A 139 0.17 -21.76 0.51
C VAL A 139 1.59 -21.17 0.43
N PRO A 140 2.03 -20.36 1.40
CA PRO A 140 1.29 -19.84 2.56
C PRO A 140 0.45 -18.59 2.25
N ALA A 141 0.40 -18.16 0.99
CA ALA A 141 -0.44 -17.07 0.53
C ALA A 141 -0.84 -17.28 -0.94
N HIS A 142 -1.76 -16.43 -1.40
CA HIS A 142 -2.23 -16.39 -2.79
C HIS A 142 -1.18 -15.76 -3.71
N GLY A 143 -0.11 -16.51 -4.00
CA GLY A 143 1.00 -16.06 -4.84
C GLY A 143 0.52 -15.64 -6.23
N ALA A 144 0.91 -14.44 -6.66
CA ALA A 144 0.56 -13.89 -7.95
C ALA A 144 1.34 -14.55 -9.09
N LYS A 145 0.68 -14.74 -10.23
CA LYS A 145 1.26 -15.32 -11.45
C LYS A 145 0.76 -14.55 -12.68
N GLU A 146 1.61 -14.46 -13.69
CA GLU A 146 1.17 -14.01 -15.02
C GLU A 146 0.40 -15.09 -15.77
N GLU A 147 0.66 -16.37 -15.49
CA GLU A 147 0.00 -17.48 -16.16
C GLU A 147 -1.39 -17.79 -15.59
N THR A 148 -2.21 -16.75 -15.47
CA THR A 148 -3.57 -16.78 -14.96
C THR A 148 -4.61 -16.52 -16.06
N VAL A 149 -5.79 -17.11 -15.91
CA VAL A 149 -6.91 -16.98 -16.85
C VAL A 149 -8.17 -16.58 -16.09
N LEU A 150 -8.95 -15.67 -16.67
CA LEU A 150 -10.24 -15.23 -16.14
C LEU A 150 -11.31 -16.30 -16.38
N ALA A 151 -12.28 -16.40 -15.47
CA ALA A 151 -13.40 -17.34 -15.64
C ALA A 151 -14.18 -17.03 -16.93
N SER A 152 -14.67 -18.07 -17.62
CA SER A 152 -15.43 -17.96 -18.88
C SER A 152 -16.84 -17.35 -18.75
N GLY A 153 -17.12 -16.65 -17.64
CA GLY A 153 -18.45 -16.16 -17.29
C GLY A 153 -18.79 -14.81 -17.93
N GLY A 154 -19.29 -14.83 -19.17
CA GLY A 154 -20.08 -13.73 -19.75
C GLY A 154 -19.33 -12.43 -20.10
N VAL A 155 -18.01 -12.40 -20.02
CA VAL A 155 -17.18 -11.34 -20.59
C VAL A 155 -16.92 -11.62 -22.06
N ASP A 156 -17.15 -10.61 -22.89
CA ASP A 156 -16.77 -10.57 -24.31
C ASP A 156 -15.36 -11.15 -24.48
N PHE A 157 -15.14 -12.05 -25.44
CA PHE A 157 -13.86 -12.76 -25.69
C PHE A 157 -12.67 -11.79 -25.98
N SER A 158 -12.91 -10.49 -25.93
CA SER A 158 -11.96 -9.40 -26.10
C SER A 158 -11.33 -8.87 -24.80
N GLN A 159 -11.91 -9.10 -23.61
CA GLN A 159 -11.39 -8.48 -22.38
C GLN A 159 -10.23 -9.29 -21.78
N ASN A 160 -9.02 -8.72 -21.84
CA ASN A 160 -7.87 -9.28 -21.16
C ASN A 160 -7.76 -8.76 -19.71
N LYS A 161 -6.98 -9.48 -18.89
CA LYS A 161 -6.73 -9.13 -17.49
C LYS A 161 -6.10 -7.73 -17.32
N GLU A 162 -5.31 -7.29 -18.27
CA GLU A 162 -4.68 -5.97 -18.29
C GLU A 162 -5.71 -4.85 -18.48
N GLU A 163 -6.77 -5.07 -19.24
CA GLU A 163 -7.87 -4.12 -19.40
C GLU A 163 -8.69 -3.98 -18.11
N ILE A 164 -8.92 -5.09 -17.40
CA ILE A 164 -9.75 -5.10 -16.19
C ILE A 164 -8.96 -4.59 -14.97
N TYR A 165 -7.74 -5.08 -14.77
CA TYR A 165 -6.95 -4.83 -13.56
C TYR A 165 -5.74 -3.92 -13.80
N GLY A 166 -5.36 -3.66 -15.05
CA GLY A 166 -4.19 -2.84 -15.38
C GLY A 166 -2.85 -3.55 -15.20
N THR A 167 -2.85 -4.86 -14.93
CA THR A 167 -1.66 -5.71 -14.74
C THR A 167 -1.94 -7.14 -15.22
N SER A 168 -0.88 -7.82 -15.64
CA SER A 168 -0.88 -9.24 -16.02
C SER A 168 -0.67 -10.16 -14.81
N SER A 169 0.01 -9.67 -13.77
CA SER A 169 0.36 -10.42 -12.56
C SER A 169 -0.75 -10.25 -11.53
N LEU A 170 -1.50 -11.32 -11.31
CA LEU A 170 -2.66 -11.33 -10.43
C LEU A 170 -2.58 -12.51 -9.45
N PRO A 171 -3.16 -12.39 -8.24
CA PRO A 171 -3.27 -13.49 -7.30
C PRO A 171 -3.90 -14.72 -7.98
N ALA A 172 -3.26 -15.88 -7.84
CA ALA A 172 -3.70 -17.12 -8.47
C ALA A 172 -4.48 -18.01 -7.50
N GLY A 173 -5.50 -18.72 -8.03
CA GLY A 173 -6.10 -19.89 -7.37
C GLY A 173 -5.33 -21.18 -7.65
N GLU A 174 -5.85 -22.33 -7.21
CA GLU A 174 -5.30 -23.64 -7.59
C GLU A 174 -5.74 -24.04 -9.00
N LYS A 175 -4.91 -24.85 -9.68
CA LYS A 175 -5.30 -25.43 -10.98
C LYS A 175 -6.45 -26.42 -10.78
N ASN A 176 -7.40 -26.43 -11.71
CA ASN A 176 -8.49 -27.40 -11.69
C ASN A 176 -7.96 -28.82 -11.97
N GLN A 177 -7.98 -29.69 -10.95
CA GLN A 177 -7.53 -31.08 -11.09
C GLN A 177 -8.32 -31.88 -12.12
N LEU A 178 -9.57 -31.51 -12.42
CA LEU A 178 -10.36 -32.19 -13.46
C LEU A 178 -9.81 -31.97 -14.87
N ASP A 179 -9.03 -30.91 -15.08
CA ASP A 179 -8.42 -30.61 -16.38
C ASP A 179 -7.22 -31.54 -16.67
N TYR A 180 -6.69 -32.23 -15.65
CA TYR A 180 -5.48 -33.03 -15.75
C TYR A 180 -5.44 -34.34 -14.95
N GLY A 181 -6.51 -34.70 -14.25
CA GLY A 181 -6.53 -35.84 -13.32
C GLY A 181 -6.26 -37.21 -13.96
N GLY A 182 -6.25 -37.31 -15.29
CA GLY A 182 -5.86 -38.51 -16.04
C GLY A 182 -4.45 -38.47 -16.64
N ASP A 183 -3.77 -37.32 -16.59
CA ASP A 183 -2.49 -37.09 -17.27
C ASP A 183 -1.30 -37.19 -16.31
N VAL A 184 -0.18 -37.73 -16.79
CA VAL A 184 1.07 -37.74 -16.03
C VAL A 184 1.61 -36.30 -15.92
N ALA A 185 1.88 -35.87 -14.69
CA ALA A 185 2.46 -34.56 -14.38
C ALA A 185 3.91 -34.46 -14.88
N THR A 186 4.08 -34.20 -16.17
CA THR A 186 5.37 -33.91 -16.80
C THR A 186 5.57 -32.39 -16.91
N ILE A 187 6.82 -31.90 -16.91
CA ILE A 187 7.13 -30.46 -17.05
C ILE A 187 6.39 -29.80 -18.24
N PRO A 188 6.33 -30.41 -19.43
CA PRO A 188 5.59 -29.84 -20.56
C PRO A 188 4.09 -29.66 -20.28
N ASN A 189 3.43 -30.65 -19.67
CA ASN A 189 1.99 -30.61 -19.38
C ASN A 189 1.67 -29.65 -18.23
N ILE A 190 2.55 -29.54 -17.23
CA ILE A 190 2.36 -28.58 -16.13
C ILE A 190 2.34 -27.14 -16.64
N ASN A 191 3.14 -26.81 -17.64
CA ASN A 191 3.22 -25.45 -18.20
C ASN A 191 2.02 -25.10 -19.11
N THR A 192 1.28 -26.09 -19.62
CA THR A 192 0.07 -25.83 -20.42
C THR A 192 -1.13 -25.52 -19.54
N TRP A 193 -1.25 -26.17 -18.38
CA TRP A 193 -2.35 -25.91 -17.44
C TRP A 193 -2.21 -24.53 -16.80
N LYS A 194 -3.20 -23.66 -17.00
CA LYS A 194 -3.19 -22.30 -16.44
C LYS A 194 -3.86 -22.24 -15.07
N TYR A 195 -3.47 -21.25 -14.28
CA TYR A 195 -4.12 -20.98 -13.01
C TYR A 195 -5.38 -20.12 -13.22
N PRO A 196 -6.46 -20.31 -12.45
CA PRO A 196 -7.53 -19.32 -12.42
C PRO A 196 -7.06 -18.06 -11.68
N VAL A 197 -7.53 -16.89 -12.11
CA VAL A 197 -7.39 -15.65 -11.31
C VAL A 197 -8.23 -15.80 -10.03
N ASN A 198 -7.66 -15.48 -8.88
CA ASN A 198 -8.43 -15.23 -7.66
C ASN A 198 -9.01 -13.81 -7.75
N ASP A 199 -10.17 -13.73 -8.41
CA ASP A 199 -10.90 -12.51 -8.70
C ASP A 199 -11.29 -11.74 -7.44
N ILE A 200 -11.73 -12.44 -6.38
CA ILE A 200 -12.10 -11.82 -5.09
C ILE A 200 -10.93 -11.02 -4.52
N LEU A 201 -9.73 -11.61 -4.46
CA LEU A 201 -8.56 -10.92 -3.93
C LEU A 201 -8.07 -9.82 -4.87
N ALA A 202 -8.12 -10.05 -6.19
CA ALA A 202 -7.76 -9.05 -7.18
C ALA A 202 -8.66 -7.81 -7.11
N ASP A 203 -9.97 -7.99 -7.00
CA ASP A 203 -10.95 -6.92 -6.83
C ASP A 203 -10.79 -6.19 -5.50
N GLN A 204 -10.51 -6.92 -4.41
CA GLN A 204 -10.20 -6.31 -3.13
C GLN A 204 -8.95 -5.42 -3.25
N MET A 205 -7.85 -5.93 -3.81
CA MET A 205 -6.63 -5.14 -4.02
C MET A 205 -6.85 -3.98 -4.99
N LYS A 206 -7.75 -4.12 -5.98
CA LYS A 206 -8.11 -3.05 -6.91
C LYS A 206 -8.84 -1.94 -6.17
N SER A 207 -9.78 -2.27 -5.29
CA SER A 207 -10.49 -1.30 -4.45
C SER A 207 -9.57 -0.56 -3.48
N GLN A 208 -8.49 -1.23 -3.03
CA GLN A 208 -7.43 -0.63 -2.20
C GLN A 208 -6.45 0.23 -3.00
N GLY A 209 -6.51 0.19 -4.34
CA GLY A 209 -5.53 0.83 -5.22
C GLY A 209 -4.17 0.12 -5.29
N LEU A 210 -4.08 -1.12 -4.82
CA LEU A 210 -2.84 -1.90 -4.72
C LEU A 210 -2.67 -2.95 -5.83
N VAL A 211 -3.69 -3.30 -6.60
CA VAL A 211 -3.61 -4.43 -7.56
C VAL A 211 -2.48 -4.32 -8.59
N ARG A 212 -2.08 -3.09 -8.94
CA ARG A 212 -0.98 -2.81 -9.89
C ARG A 212 0.35 -2.52 -9.20
N ASP A 213 0.35 -2.43 -7.87
CA ASP A 213 1.53 -2.16 -7.07
C ASP A 213 2.25 -3.48 -6.80
N SER A 214 3.34 -3.71 -7.54
CA SER A 214 4.14 -4.94 -7.41
C SER A 214 4.91 -5.03 -6.09
N VAL A 215 4.98 -3.94 -5.32
CA VAL A 215 5.69 -3.88 -4.04
C VAL A 215 4.71 -4.14 -2.90
N ARG A 216 3.60 -3.39 -2.88
CA ARG A 216 2.65 -3.38 -1.75
C ARG A 216 1.43 -4.25 -1.98
N GLY A 217 1.14 -4.61 -3.22
CA GLY A 217 -0.06 -5.31 -3.64
C GLY A 217 0.10 -6.83 -3.75
N PRO A 218 -0.18 -7.43 -4.92
CA PRO A 218 0.00 -8.87 -5.13
C PRO A 218 1.46 -9.28 -4.90
N ILE A 219 1.69 -10.24 -4.01
CA ILE A 219 3.03 -10.84 -3.80
C ILE A 219 3.11 -12.14 -4.59
N THR A 220 4.31 -12.52 -5.02
CA THR A 220 4.56 -13.79 -5.73
C THR A 220 4.72 -14.98 -4.78
N SER A 221 4.84 -14.73 -3.47
CA SER A 221 5.15 -15.70 -2.41
C SER A 221 4.19 -16.88 -2.40
N SER A 222 4.73 -18.06 -2.68
CA SER A 222 4.01 -19.33 -2.74
C SER A 222 5.02 -20.47 -2.66
N ALA A 223 4.63 -21.60 -2.07
CA ALA A 223 5.40 -22.85 -2.08
C ALA A 223 5.68 -23.37 -3.50
N ARG A 224 4.99 -22.82 -4.51
CA ARG A 224 5.07 -23.16 -5.93
C ARG A 224 5.79 -22.10 -6.77
N ARG A 225 6.44 -21.12 -6.14
CA ARG A 225 7.16 -20.07 -6.87
C ARG A 225 8.51 -20.59 -7.41
N GLU A 226 9.29 -21.29 -6.58
CA GLU A 226 10.62 -21.84 -6.91
C GLU A 226 10.85 -23.18 -6.20
N SER A 227 11.95 -23.87 -6.55
CA SER A 227 12.34 -25.15 -5.93
C SER A 227 13.86 -25.19 -5.66
N PRO A 228 14.32 -25.33 -4.41
CA PRO A 228 13.53 -25.36 -3.17
C PRO A 228 12.85 -24.02 -2.88
N SER A 229 11.68 -24.03 -2.22
CA SER A 229 10.97 -22.79 -1.88
C SER A 229 11.64 -22.05 -0.73
N ASN A 230 11.75 -20.73 -0.87
CA ASN A 230 12.26 -19.80 0.14
C ASN A 230 11.12 -19.17 0.98
N VAL A 231 9.91 -19.70 0.87
CA VAL A 231 8.71 -19.12 1.48
C VAL A 231 8.26 -19.95 2.66
N PHE A 232 8.11 -19.30 3.81
CA PHE A 232 7.53 -19.86 5.02
C PHE A 232 6.26 -19.10 5.40
N GLY A 233 5.28 -19.77 5.99
CA GLY A 233 4.10 -19.09 6.50
C GLY A 233 2.88 -19.98 6.66
N ILE A 234 1.74 -19.33 6.92
CA ILE A 234 0.44 -19.97 7.14
C ILE A 234 -0.65 -19.12 6.48
N SER A 235 -1.53 -19.76 5.71
CA SER A 235 -2.82 -19.20 5.27
C SER A 235 -3.97 -19.91 5.97
N THR A 236 -5.02 -19.16 6.29
CA THR A 236 -6.30 -19.71 6.76
C THR A 236 -7.25 -19.90 5.59
N PRO A 237 -8.24 -20.82 5.67
CA PRO A 237 -9.11 -21.13 4.53
C PRO A 237 -10.09 -19.99 4.17
N GLY A 238 -10.30 -19.04 5.08
CA GLY A 238 -11.29 -17.98 4.90
C GLY A 238 -12.74 -18.44 5.12
N ALA A 239 -13.64 -17.46 5.25
CA ALA A 239 -15.05 -17.72 5.54
C ALA A 239 -15.79 -18.29 4.32
N ILE A 240 -16.73 -19.21 4.54
CA ILE A 240 -17.68 -19.67 3.52
C ILE A 240 -18.46 -18.46 3.01
N ARG A 241 -18.58 -18.34 1.69
CA ARG A 241 -19.28 -17.22 1.05
C ARG A 241 -20.78 -17.34 1.22
N SER A 242 -21.47 -16.20 1.29
CA SER A 242 -22.94 -16.18 1.34
C SER A 242 -23.59 -16.69 0.05
N ASP A 243 -22.90 -16.57 -1.08
CA ASP A 243 -23.29 -17.08 -2.40
C ASP A 243 -22.63 -18.43 -2.74
N SER A 244 -22.07 -19.13 -1.76
CA SER A 244 -21.47 -20.45 -1.99
C SER A 244 -22.49 -21.43 -2.55
N ARG A 245 -22.08 -22.16 -3.58
CA ARG A 245 -22.85 -23.29 -4.11
C ARG A 245 -22.92 -24.41 -3.08
N GLU A 246 -24.00 -25.18 -3.14
CA GLU A 246 -24.16 -26.42 -2.41
C GLU A 246 -23.87 -27.59 -3.35
N VAL A 247 -22.92 -28.44 -2.95
CA VAL A 247 -22.50 -29.62 -3.69
C VAL A 247 -22.67 -30.87 -2.81
N ASN A 248 -23.16 -31.95 -3.41
CA ASN A 248 -23.52 -33.19 -2.73
C ASN A 248 -22.30 -34.10 -2.49
N ILE A 249 -21.28 -33.56 -1.83
CA ILE A 249 -20.01 -34.25 -1.52
C ILE A 249 -19.96 -34.81 -0.10
N GLY A 250 -20.91 -34.43 0.76
CA GLY A 250 -20.99 -34.95 2.11
C GLY A 250 -21.32 -36.44 2.14
N LEU A 251 -21.22 -37.02 3.33
CA LEU A 251 -21.60 -38.39 3.60
C LEU A 251 -23.04 -38.66 3.12
N GLU A 252 -23.27 -39.79 2.44
CA GLU A 252 -24.55 -40.12 1.79
C GLU A 252 -25.07 -39.04 0.82
N LYS A 253 -24.17 -38.29 0.18
CA LYS A 253 -24.47 -37.19 -0.76
C LYS A 253 -25.22 -36.02 -0.12
N THR A 254 -24.98 -35.78 1.16
CA THR A 254 -25.49 -34.58 1.85
C THR A 254 -24.89 -33.31 1.22
N PRO A 255 -25.69 -32.23 1.10
CA PRO A 255 -25.24 -30.98 0.50
C PRO A 255 -24.28 -30.22 1.43
N VAL A 256 -23.18 -29.71 0.87
CA VAL A 256 -22.13 -28.97 1.58
C VAL A 256 -21.76 -27.72 0.81
N LYS A 257 -21.52 -26.61 1.53
CA LYS A 257 -21.02 -25.36 0.97
C LYS A 257 -19.49 -25.36 0.93
N THR A 258 -18.91 -25.07 -0.23
CA THR A 258 -17.45 -25.21 -0.47
C THR A 258 -16.75 -23.91 -0.88
N ASP A 259 -17.47 -22.91 -1.39
CA ASP A 259 -16.85 -21.72 -1.95
C ASP A 259 -16.49 -20.73 -0.83
N ARG A 260 -15.20 -20.36 -0.71
CA ARG A 260 -14.65 -19.52 0.38
C ARG A 260 -14.12 -18.18 -0.12
N ASN A 261 -14.14 -17.19 0.77
CA ASN A 261 -13.37 -15.95 0.59
C ASN A 261 -11.87 -16.21 0.86
N PRO A 262 -10.95 -15.40 0.32
CA PRO A 262 -9.55 -15.42 0.74
C PRO A 262 -9.41 -15.27 2.26
N GLY A 263 -8.52 -16.06 2.86
CA GLY A 263 -8.29 -16.02 4.30
C GLY A 263 -7.25 -14.99 4.75
N HIS A 264 -6.94 -15.04 6.04
CA HIS A 264 -5.76 -14.38 6.61
C HIS A 264 -4.50 -15.14 6.21
N SER A 265 -3.38 -14.42 6.05
CA SER A 265 -2.06 -14.99 5.76
C SER A 265 -0.96 -14.33 6.59
N ILE A 266 -0.01 -15.14 7.04
CA ILE A 266 1.29 -14.69 7.54
C ILE A 266 2.36 -15.31 6.64
N VAL A 267 3.22 -14.48 6.07
CA VAL A 267 4.23 -14.88 5.08
C VAL A 267 5.58 -14.31 5.50
N MET A 268 6.61 -15.14 5.43
CA MET A 268 8.03 -14.78 5.53
C MET A 268 8.71 -15.35 4.30
N ASP A 269 9.35 -14.50 3.52
CA ASP A 269 9.85 -14.82 2.19
C ASP A 269 11.27 -14.30 2.04
N ASP A 270 12.21 -15.22 1.89
CA ASP A 270 13.64 -14.89 1.74
C ASP A 270 14.00 -14.48 0.29
N GLY A 271 12.99 -14.32 -0.56
CA GLY A 271 13.12 -13.85 -1.93
C GLY A 271 13.09 -14.97 -2.97
N ASP A 272 12.82 -14.61 -4.21
CA ASP A 272 12.86 -15.52 -5.36
C ASP A 272 14.31 -15.87 -5.78
N GLU A 273 14.46 -16.65 -6.84
CA GLU A 273 15.77 -17.07 -7.37
C GLU A 273 16.69 -15.89 -7.76
N ALA A 274 16.12 -14.72 -8.02
CA ALA A 274 16.85 -13.48 -8.33
C ALA A 274 17.02 -12.57 -7.09
N GLY A 275 16.65 -13.04 -5.90
CA GLY A 275 16.67 -12.28 -4.65
C GLY A 275 15.65 -11.15 -4.58
N GLN A 276 14.64 -11.17 -5.45
CA GLN A 276 13.54 -10.19 -5.43
C GLN A 276 12.39 -10.67 -4.55
N SER A 277 11.44 -9.80 -4.22
CA SER A 277 10.28 -10.15 -3.39
C SER A 277 10.63 -10.67 -1.98
N GLN A 278 11.79 -10.30 -1.43
CA GLN A 278 12.14 -10.61 -0.05
C GLN A 278 11.28 -9.74 0.87
N LEU A 279 10.40 -10.38 1.65
CA LEU A 279 9.40 -9.68 2.45
C LEU A 279 8.85 -10.52 3.60
N THR A 280 8.31 -9.85 4.59
CA THR A 280 7.39 -10.42 5.58
C THR A 280 6.06 -9.69 5.51
N ARG A 281 4.96 -10.42 5.43
CA ARG A 281 3.61 -9.85 5.32
C ARG A 281 2.60 -10.55 6.22
N ILE A 282 1.86 -9.74 6.97
CA ILE A 282 0.62 -10.14 7.64
C ILE A 282 -0.52 -9.48 6.88
N ARG A 283 -1.43 -10.29 6.32
CA ARG A 283 -2.62 -9.81 5.62
C ARG A 283 -3.86 -10.48 6.19
N THR A 284 -4.88 -9.69 6.46
CA THR A 284 -6.18 -10.22 6.91
C THR A 284 -7.09 -10.54 5.73
N ALA A 285 -8.10 -11.40 5.93
CA ALA A 285 -9.13 -11.68 4.93
C ALA A 285 -9.85 -10.40 4.43
N GLY A 286 -10.05 -9.41 5.32
CA GLY A 286 -10.61 -8.10 4.98
C GLY A 286 -9.64 -7.14 4.29
N GLY A 287 -8.38 -7.55 4.11
CA GLY A 287 -7.38 -6.83 3.34
C GLY A 287 -6.52 -5.84 4.13
N HIS A 288 -6.65 -5.75 5.45
CA HIS A 288 -5.68 -5.03 6.28
C HIS A 288 -4.30 -5.67 6.15
N GLN A 289 -3.26 -4.85 6.14
CA GLN A 289 -1.91 -5.32 5.83
C GLN A 289 -0.84 -4.65 6.69
N ILE A 290 0.12 -5.46 7.11
CA ILE A 290 1.45 -5.04 7.55
C ILE A 290 2.45 -5.75 6.62
N LEU A 291 3.32 -4.97 5.99
CA LEU A 291 4.32 -5.44 5.06
C LEU A 291 5.68 -4.84 5.44
N MET A 292 6.70 -5.68 5.46
CA MET A 292 8.11 -5.28 5.50
C MET A 292 8.75 -5.90 4.27
N HIS A 293 9.31 -5.10 3.38
CA HIS A 293 9.84 -5.56 2.10
C HIS A 293 11.31 -5.16 1.97
N ASP A 294 12.21 -6.13 2.10
CA ASP A 294 13.65 -5.91 2.17
C ASP A 294 14.25 -5.53 0.81
N THR A 295 13.78 -6.16 -0.28
CA THR A 295 14.21 -5.82 -1.65
C THR A 295 13.97 -4.33 -1.96
N GLU A 296 12.77 -3.83 -1.63
CA GLU A 296 12.36 -2.45 -1.90
C GLU A 296 12.74 -1.48 -0.77
N GLY A 297 13.03 -2.01 0.43
CA GLY A 297 13.38 -1.24 1.62
C GLY A 297 12.21 -0.47 2.21
N THR A 298 10.98 -0.99 2.12
CA THR A 298 9.78 -0.29 2.61
C THR A 298 9.06 -1.07 3.71
N VAL A 299 8.49 -0.32 4.67
CA VAL A 299 7.52 -0.83 5.65
C VAL A 299 6.19 -0.14 5.40
N TYR A 300 5.13 -0.93 5.28
CA TYR A 300 3.80 -0.45 4.91
C TYR A 300 2.73 -1.04 5.83
N ILE A 301 1.90 -0.16 6.39
CA ILE A 301 0.77 -0.51 7.24
C ILE A 301 -0.48 0.15 6.66
N ALA A 302 -1.50 -0.64 6.32
CA ALA A 302 -2.73 -0.12 5.72
C ALA A 302 -4.00 -0.81 6.18
N ASN A 303 -5.09 -0.05 6.17
CA ASN A 303 -6.41 -0.60 6.44
C ASN A 303 -6.97 -1.36 5.23
N GLY A 304 -7.97 -2.23 5.45
CA GLY A 304 -8.56 -3.06 4.40
C GLY A 304 -9.25 -2.30 3.27
N SER A 305 -9.55 -1.00 3.44
CA SER A 305 -10.14 -0.17 2.39
C SER A 305 -9.11 0.56 1.51
N GLY A 306 -7.83 0.62 1.91
CA GLY A 306 -6.82 1.46 1.27
C GLY A 306 -6.96 2.96 1.54
N LYS A 307 -7.94 3.40 2.35
CA LYS A 307 -8.21 4.82 2.67
C LYS A 307 -7.31 5.42 3.75
N ALA A 308 -6.48 4.61 4.40
CA ALA A 308 -5.52 5.08 5.37
C ALA A 308 -4.29 4.18 5.40
N PHE A 309 -3.11 4.78 5.46
CA PHE A 309 -1.85 4.06 5.54
C PHE A 309 -0.74 4.86 6.23
N ILE A 310 0.26 4.12 6.70
CA ILE A 310 1.57 4.62 7.10
C ILE A 310 2.60 3.87 6.26
N GLU A 311 3.48 4.61 5.60
CA GLU A 311 4.55 4.07 4.79
C GLU A 311 5.89 4.65 5.25
N MET A 312 6.89 3.78 5.38
CA MET A 312 8.29 4.15 5.59
C MET A 312 9.08 3.66 4.38
N GLU A 313 9.75 4.58 3.69
CA GLU A 313 10.50 4.33 2.47
C GLU A 313 11.99 4.12 2.74
N LYS A 314 12.70 3.55 1.76
CA LYS A 314 14.13 3.23 1.86
C LYS A 314 15.02 4.45 2.10
N ASP A 315 14.59 5.63 1.65
CA ASP A 315 15.33 6.88 1.85
C ASP A 315 15.07 7.54 3.22
N GLY A 316 14.27 6.89 4.08
CA GLY A 316 13.87 7.39 5.39
C GLY A 316 12.64 8.29 5.37
N THR A 317 12.02 8.51 4.21
CA THR A 317 10.76 9.25 4.12
C THR A 317 9.65 8.47 4.80
N ILE A 318 8.84 9.17 5.60
CA ILE A 318 7.63 8.62 6.22
C ILE A 318 6.43 9.36 5.64
N SER A 319 5.51 8.61 5.06
CA SER A 319 4.25 9.10 4.50
C SER A 319 3.08 8.61 5.35
N VAL A 320 2.22 9.52 5.77
CA VAL A 320 1.00 9.22 6.53
C VAL A 320 -0.19 9.79 5.77
N PHE A 321 -1.21 8.96 5.55
CA PHE A 321 -2.41 9.35 4.81
C PHE A 321 -3.68 8.85 5.49
N SER A 322 -4.73 9.67 5.44
CA SER A 322 -6.09 9.35 5.88
C SER A 322 -7.11 10.14 5.06
N ASP A 323 -8.10 9.43 4.51
CA ASP A 323 -9.23 10.01 3.75
C ASP A 323 -10.18 10.85 4.64
N ALA A 324 -10.22 10.55 5.95
CA ALA A 324 -11.16 11.19 6.88
C ALA A 324 -10.50 12.21 7.81
N GLY A 325 -9.36 11.89 8.42
CA GLY A 325 -8.69 12.76 9.38
C GLY A 325 -7.64 12.04 10.23
N ILE A 326 -6.83 12.82 10.94
CA ILE A 326 -5.76 12.36 11.85
C ILE A 326 -5.88 13.13 13.16
N ASN A 327 -5.91 12.42 14.28
CA ASN A 327 -5.91 12.99 15.62
C ASN A 327 -4.63 12.59 16.36
N LEU A 328 -3.85 13.56 16.84
CA LEU A 328 -2.62 13.35 17.62
C LEU A 328 -2.79 13.98 19.00
N ARG A 329 -2.51 13.21 20.06
CA ARG A 329 -2.59 13.66 21.46
C ARG A 329 -1.44 13.07 22.27
N THR A 330 -0.83 13.89 23.11
CA THR A 330 0.15 13.49 24.12
C THR A 330 -0.35 13.86 25.52
N ASN A 331 0.13 13.15 26.55
CA ASN A 331 -0.14 13.50 27.95
C ASN A 331 0.89 14.49 28.52
N LEU A 332 2.08 14.49 27.92
CA LEU A 332 3.19 15.38 28.22
C LEU A 332 3.50 16.19 26.95
N ASP A 333 4.77 16.48 26.71
CA ASP A 333 5.21 17.31 25.61
C ASP A 333 4.97 16.67 24.23
N PHE A 334 4.65 17.52 23.25
CA PHE A 334 4.63 17.19 21.82
C PHE A 334 5.63 18.09 21.09
N ASN A 335 6.76 17.52 20.69
CA ASN A 335 7.87 18.25 20.09
C ASN A 335 7.92 18.00 18.58
N LEU A 336 8.01 19.07 17.79
CA LEU A 336 8.33 18.99 16.36
C LEU A 336 9.59 19.80 16.06
N HIS A 337 10.54 19.17 15.38
CA HIS A 337 11.81 19.79 14.98
C HIS A 337 12.13 19.42 13.53
N SER A 338 12.70 20.36 12.77
CA SER A 338 13.14 20.15 11.40
C SER A 338 14.33 21.06 11.10
N GLU A 339 15.36 20.52 10.46
CA GLU A 339 16.54 21.27 10.04
C GLU A 339 16.27 22.25 8.89
N ARG A 340 15.14 22.09 8.20
CA ARG A 340 14.77 22.93 7.06
C ARG A 340 13.50 23.70 7.37
N ASN A 341 12.35 23.10 7.08
CA ASN A 341 11.07 23.77 7.16
C ASN A 341 10.07 22.88 7.89
N ILE A 342 9.17 23.52 8.63
CA ILE A 342 7.91 22.94 9.08
C ILE A 342 6.81 23.77 8.41
N ASN A 343 5.89 23.10 7.72
CA ASN A 343 4.83 23.75 6.96
C ASN A 343 3.48 23.29 7.50
N PHE A 344 2.59 24.25 7.77
CA PHE A 344 1.21 23.99 8.12
C PHE A 344 0.31 24.63 7.08
N HIS A 345 -0.54 23.83 6.44
CA HIS A 345 -1.49 24.29 5.44
C HIS A 345 -2.87 23.66 5.71
N ALA A 346 -3.92 24.46 5.56
CA ALA A 346 -5.30 24.00 5.57
C ALA A 346 -6.12 24.83 4.58
N ALA A 347 -7.03 24.18 3.84
CA ALA A 347 -8.00 24.87 2.99
C ALA A 347 -9.04 25.66 3.81
N GLY A 348 -9.32 25.22 5.04
CA GLY A 348 -10.20 25.88 6.00
C GLY A 348 -9.46 26.88 6.88
N SER A 349 -9.26 26.52 8.15
CA SER A 349 -8.58 27.38 9.14
C SER A 349 -7.48 26.62 9.88
N LEU A 350 -6.49 27.37 10.38
CA LEU A 350 -5.51 26.91 11.37
C LEU A 350 -5.81 27.63 12.68
N ASN A 351 -5.98 26.88 13.77
CA ASN A 351 -6.32 27.42 15.08
C ASN A 351 -5.25 27.01 16.10
N PHE A 352 -4.69 27.98 16.83
CA PHE A 352 -3.73 27.75 17.90
C PHE A 352 -4.29 28.30 19.20
N THR A 353 -4.23 27.52 20.28
CA THR A 353 -4.72 27.92 21.60
C THR A 353 -3.81 27.33 22.66
N ALA A 354 -3.51 28.12 23.68
CA ALA A 354 -2.76 27.72 24.86
C ALA A 354 -3.34 28.44 26.08
N GLU A 355 -3.37 27.77 27.23
CA GLU A 355 -3.89 28.36 28.48
C GLU A 355 -2.98 29.49 29.00
N ASN A 356 -1.67 29.34 28.84
CA ASN A 356 -0.70 30.33 29.29
C ASN A 356 -0.21 31.22 28.14
N HIS A 357 0.63 30.68 27.25
CA HIS A 357 1.34 31.48 26.25
C HIS A 357 1.44 30.76 24.90
N VAL A 358 1.35 31.55 23.82
CA VAL A 358 1.82 31.18 22.48
C VAL A 358 3.04 32.06 22.19
N ASN A 359 4.22 31.45 22.13
CA ASN A 359 5.49 32.16 21.90
C ASN A 359 5.93 32.01 20.45
N LEU A 360 6.10 33.12 19.74
CA LEU A 360 6.63 33.15 18.37
C LEU A 360 7.95 33.93 18.38
N ASN A 361 9.04 33.26 17.99
CA ASN A 361 10.37 33.86 17.93
C ASN A 361 11.05 33.46 16.61
N ALA A 362 11.71 34.42 15.97
CA ALA A 362 12.52 34.20 14.78
C ALA A 362 13.73 35.14 14.83
N GLU A 363 14.93 34.62 14.55
CA GLU A 363 16.14 35.46 14.45
C GLU A 363 16.05 36.43 13.27
N GLY A 364 15.47 35.99 12.15
CA GLY A 364 15.24 36.82 10.97
C GLY A 364 14.01 37.71 11.11
N TYR A 365 12.87 37.21 10.64
CA TYR A 365 11.62 37.97 10.63
C TYR A 365 10.44 37.07 10.97
N ILE A 366 9.44 37.65 11.64
CA ILE A 366 8.08 37.11 11.69
C ILE A 366 7.26 37.85 10.64
N PHE A 367 6.80 37.13 9.62
CA PHE A 367 5.91 37.69 8.59
C PHE A 367 4.46 37.36 8.93
N ALA A 368 3.67 38.38 9.25
CA ALA A 368 2.22 38.26 9.43
C ALA A 368 1.51 38.97 8.27
N MET A 369 0.58 38.26 7.62
CA MET A 369 -0.13 38.79 6.46
C MET A 369 -1.52 38.18 6.30
N GLY A 370 -2.45 38.99 5.82
CA GLY A 370 -3.79 38.55 5.44
C GLY A 370 -4.32 39.44 4.34
N GLN A 371 -4.89 38.86 3.28
CA GLN A 371 -5.39 39.63 2.13
C GLN A 371 -6.53 40.57 2.53
N LYS A 372 -7.36 40.15 3.50
CA LYS A 372 -8.51 40.94 4.00
C LYS A 372 -8.16 41.79 5.23
N GLY A 373 -7.00 41.57 5.84
CA GLY A 373 -6.56 42.27 7.03
C GLY A 373 -5.80 41.37 8.00
N ILE A 374 -5.19 42.02 8.99
CA ILE A 374 -4.56 41.38 10.16
C ILE A 374 -5.24 42.04 11.37
N LEU A 375 -5.87 41.23 12.21
CA LEU A 375 -6.60 41.71 13.39
C LEU A 375 -5.84 41.26 14.64
N SER A 376 -5.44 42.22 15.47
CA SER A 376 -4.79 41.98 16.75
C SER A 376 -5.61 42.64 17.85
N SER A 377 -5.90 41.90 18.92
CA SER A 377 -6.72 42.38 20.02
C SER A 377 -6.16 41.87 21.35
N SER A 378 -6.25 42.70 22.39
CA SER A 378 -6.07 42.29 23.78
C SER A 378 -7.32 42.66 24.55
N GLN A 379 -8.09 41.66 24.99
CA GLN A 379 -9.39 41.88 25.67
C GLN A 379 -9.25 42.21 27.16
N GLY A 380 -8.23 41.65 27.81
CA GLY A 380 -7.92 41.91 29.23
C GLY A 380 -6.67 42.76 29.46
N GLY A 381 -5.98 43.21 28.41
CA GLY A 381 -4.67 43.84 28.53
C GLY A 381 -4.37 44.86 27.42
N SER A 382 -3.08 45.12 27.19
CA SER A 382 -2.61 46.09 26.20
C SER A 382 -1.89 45.41 25.03
N VAL A 383 -2.09 45.90 23.81
CA VAL A 383 -1.20 45.62 22.68
C VAL A 383 0.01 46.55 22.78
N ARG A 384 1.23 45.98 22.87
CA ARG A 384 2.48 46.74 22.98
C ARG A 384 3.43 46.35 21.85
N THR A 385 4.07 47.34 21.26
CA THR A 385 5.04 47.15 20.18
C THR A 385 6.34 47.86 20.55
N PHE A 386 7.46 47.19 20.36
CA PHE A 386 8.79 47.76 20.49
C PHE A 386 9.57 47.48 19.21
N GLY A 387 10.28 48.50 18.71
CA GLY A 387 11.21 48.37 17.60
C GLY A 387 12.41 49.26 17.87
N ARG A 388 13.59 48.65 18.03
CA ARG A 388 14.83 49.39 18.34
C ARG A 388 15.15 50.45 17.29
N ASP A 389 14.97 50.10 16.02
CA ASP A 389 15.32 50.97 14.88
C ASP A 389 14.09 51.74 14.35
N GLY A 390 12.91 51.52 14.93
CA GLY A 390 11.67 52.22 14.60
C GLY A 390 10.46 51.31 14.46
N ILE A 391 9.29 51.96 14.44
CA ILE A 391 7.99 51.35 14.11
C ILE A 391 7.42 52.21 12.97
N SER A 392 7.17 51.60 11.81
CA SER A 392 6.66 52.30 10.63
C SER A 392 5.34 51.68 10.16
N SER A 393 4.47 52.50 9.60
CA SER A 393 3.20 52.05 9.02
C SER A 393 2.82 52.95 7.84
N PHE A 394 2.05 52.40 6.90
CA PHE A 394 1.55 53.15 5.74
C PHE A 394 0.23 52.54 5.26
N THR A 395 -0.69 53.38 4.80
CA THR A 395 -1.91 52.99 4.09
C THR A 395 -2.20 54.01 2.98
N ASP A 396 -2.73 53.57 1.84
CA ASP A 396 -3.23 54.48 0.80
C ASP A 396 -4.59 55.10 1.19
N GLY A 397 -5.27 54.52 2.19
CA GLY A 397 -6.51 55.02 2.76
C GLY A 397 -6.29 55.83 4.02
N THR A 398 -7.27 55.78 4.93
CA THR A 398 -7.21 56.50 6.20
C THR A 398 -6.46 55.69 7.26
N GLN A 399 -5.56 56.34 7.99
CA GLN A 399 -4.99 55.81 9.22
C GLN A 399 -5.74 56.41 10.42
N LEU A 400 -6.32 55.54 11.25
CA LEU A 400 -7.11 55.94 12.41
C LEU A 400 -6.32 55.68 13.68
N HIS A 401 -6.18 56.71 14.51
CA HIS A 401 -5.66 56.63 15.88
C HIS A 401 -6.66 57.34 16.78
N GLY A 402 -7.17 56.64 17.79
CA GLY A 402 -8.21 57.18 18.65
C GLY A 402 -8.11 56.59 20.05
N ALA A 403 -8.31 57.45 21.04
CA ALA A 403 -8.49 57.08 22.43
C ALA A 403 -9.60 57.96 23.01
N ALA A 404 -10.53 57.38 23.77
CA ALA A 404 -11.51 58.17 24.53
C ALA A 404 -10.83 58.96 25.68
N GLY A 405 -9.67 58.50 26.13
CA GLY A 405 -8.80 59.21 27.06
C GLY A 405 -7.78 60.09 26.33
N ARG A 406 -6.49 59.87 26.61
CA ARG A 406 -5.37 60.66 26.06
C ARG A 406 -4.65 59.93 24.92
N ILE A 407 -4.09 60.72 23.99
CA ILE A 407 -3.09 60.29 23.01
C ILE A 407 -1.82 61.09 23.28
N ASP A 408 -0.73 60.42 23.62
CA ASP A 408 0.57 61.04 23.89
C ASP A 408 1.51 60.80 22.70
N LEU A 409 2.02 61.89 22.10
CA LEU A 409 3.01 61.86 21.01
C LEU A 409 4.26 62.62 21.47
N ALA A 410 5.38 61.92 21.64
CA ALA A 410 6.61 62.49 22.16
C ALA A 410 7.84 62.01 21.38
N GLY A 411 8.73 62.93 21.06
CA GLY A 411 9.98 62.72 20.34
C GLY A 411 10.72 64.05 20.16
N SER A 412 11.94 64.02 19.62
CA SER A 412 12.69 65.25 19.31
C SER A 412 12.00 66.11 18.25
N GLN A 413 11.26 65.49 17.34
CA GLN A 413 10.44 66.14 16.31
C GLN A 413 9.11 65.41 16.14
N VAL A 414 8.03 66.17 16.02
CA VAL A 414 6.69 65.68 15.65
C VAL A 414 6.22 66.49 14.45
N HIS A 415 6.05 65.83 13.31
CA HIS A 415 5.65 66.47 12.06
C HIS A 415 4.14 66.41 11.87
N MET A 416 3.47 67.56 11.90
CA MET A 416 2.03 67.70 11.62
C MET A 416 1.84 68.31 10.24
N ASN A 417 1.66 67.46 9.22
CA ASN A 417 1.54 67.84 7.79
C ASN A 417 2.78 68.53 7.17
N SER A 418 3.92 68.55 7.85
CA SER A 418 5.18 69.11 7.30
C SER A 418 6.03 68.10 6.52
N VAL A 419 5.71 66.80 6.59
CA VAL A 419 6.36 65.72 5.85
C VAL A 419 5.29 64.88 5.16
N GLY A 420 5.46 64.61 3.87
CA GLY A 420 4.53 63.78 3.10
C GLY A 420 4.64 62.30 3.48
N ALA A 421 3.51 61.58 3.45
CA ALA A 421 3.50 60.14 3.67
C ALA A 421 4.26 59.40 2.57
N SER A 422 5.06 58.39 2.93
CA SER A 422 5.81 57.58 1.97
C SER A 422 5.31 56.14 1.93
N GLY A 423 5.02 55.63 0.72
CA GLY A 423 4.65 54.22 0.51
C GLY A 423 5.71 53.21 0.96
N SER A 424 6.96 53.66 1.21
CA SER A 424 8.04 52.83 1.75
C SER A 424 7.93 52.59 3.27
N TRP A 425 7.07 53.31 3.99
CA TRP A 425 6.92 53.17 5.45
C TRP A 425 6.10 51.93 5.87
N GLY A 426 5.43 51.27 4.92
CA GLY A 426 4.74 50.00 5.15
C GLY A 426 5.29 48.89 4.26
N PRO A 427 5.16 47.61 4.66
CA PRO A 427 5.68 46.49 3.90
C PRO A 427 4.76 46.12 2.72
N LYS A 428 4.47 47.04 1.79
CA LYS A 428 3.64 46.78 0.59
C LYS A 428 4.16 45.62 -0.28
N TRP A 429 5.45 45.31 -0.14
CA TRP A 429 6.12 44.20 -0.82
C TRP A 429 5.75 42.82 -0.23
N LEU A 430 5.27 42.75 1.01
CA LEU A 430 4.96 41.51 1.70
C LEU A 430 3.64 40.92 1.17
N LYS A 431 3.77 40.09 0.14
CA LYS A 431 2.70 39.31 -0.51
C LYS A 431 3.05 37.82 -0.48
N PRO A 432 2.09 36.88 -0.60
CA PRO A 432 2.37 35.44 -0.44
C PRO A 432 3.57 34.96 -1.27
N ASP A 433 3.63 35.36 -2.54
CA ASP A 433 4.72 34.98 -3.45
C ASP A 433 6.10 35.48 -3.00
N ALA A 434 6.16 36.59 -2.25
CA ALA A 434 7.41 37.18 -1.77
C ALA A 434 8.08 36.33 -0.68
N VAL A 435 7.33 35.45 -0.01
CA VAL A 435 7.80 34.59 1.08
C VAL A 435 7.68 33.09 0.75
N GLY A 436 7.57 32.74 -0.54
CA GLY A 436 7.56 31.35 -0.99
C GLY A 436 6.22 30.63 -0.85
N ILE A 437 5.13 31.37 -0.66
CA ILE A 437 3.76 30.85 -0.67
C ILE A 437 3.18 31.08 -2.06
N LYS A 438 2.77 30.02 -2.75
CA LYS A 438 2.15 30.10 -4.06
C LYS A 438 0.64 30.20 -3.93
N VAL A 439 0.03 31.08 -4.73
CA VAL A 439 -1.42 31.12 -4.92
C VAL A 439 -1.71 30.76 -6.37
N THR A 440 -2.23 29.56 -6.62
CA THR A 440 -2.62 29.10 -7.97
C THR A 440 -4.11 28.88 -8.00
N ASP A 441 -4.83 29.58 -8.88
CA ASP A 441 -6.28 29.41 -9.12
C ASP A 441 -7.16 29.44 -7.84
N GLY A 442 -6.74 30.19 -6.81
CA GLY A 442 -7.45 30.32 -5.53
C GLY A 442 -7.04 29.29 -4.46
N LEU A 443 -6.15 28.34 -4.79
CA LEU A 443 -5.51 27.44 -3.85
C LEU A 443 -4.17 28.03 -3.38
N ILE A 444 -3.99 28.13 -2.07
CA ILE A 444 -2.75 28.57 -1.44
C ILE A 444 -1.93 27.31 -1.13
N ASP A 445 -0.70 27.19 -1.61
CA ASP A 445 0.17 26.05 -1.30
C ASP A 445 1.60 26.53 -1.04
N VAL A 446 2.39 25.73 -0.33
CA VAL A 446 3.81 26.00 -0.08
C VAL A 446 4.62 25.61 -1.31
N ASP A 447 5.46 26.51 -1.81
CA ASP A 447 6.28 26.20 -2.98
C ASP A 447 7.40 25.20 -2.67
N SER A 448 7.14 23.93 -2.94
CA SER A 448 8.12 22.86 -2.73
C SER A 448 9.34 22.92 -3.68
N SER A 449 9.26 23.71 -4.77
CA SER A 449 10.36 23.94 -5.71
C SER A 449 11.21 25.18 -5.39
N THR A 450 10.72 26.06 -4.51
CA THR A 450 11.46 27.20 -3.95
C THR A 450 11.26 27.29 -2.43
N PRO A 451 11.74 26.32 -1.65
CA PRO A 451 11.86 26.51 -0.20
C PRO A 451 12.66 27.79 0.04
N ILE A 452 12.19 28.64 0.96
CA ILE A 452 12.72 29.98 1.29
C ILE A 452 14.23 30.00 1.05
N ARG A 453 14.66 30.65 -0.04
CA ARG A 453 16.05 30.59 -0.50
C ARG A 453 16.90 31.56 0.32
N PRO A 454 18.10 31.17 0.77
CA PRO A 454 19.05 32.12 1.35
C PRO A 454 19.47 33.17 0.31
N PRO A 455 19.93 34.37 0.74
CA PRO A 455 20.27 35.45 -0.17
C PRO A 455 21.39 35.05 -1.15
N LYS A 456 21.27 35.55 -2.37
CA LYS A 456 22.17 35.27 -3.49
C LYS A 456 23.32 36.27 -3.50
N ALA A 457 24.55 35.80 -3.79
CA ALA A 457 25.66 36.69 -4.10
C ALA A 457 25.38 37.44 -5.41
N ILE A 458 25.47 38.77 -5.37
CA ILE A 458 25.11 39.67 -6.48
C ILE A 458 26.31 40.44 -7.05
N GLY A 459 27.50 40.28 -6.46
CA GLY A 459 28.74 40.81 -7.02
C GLY A 459 29.86 40.88 -5.98
N GLU A 460 30.98 41.51 -6.35
CA GLU A 460 32.07 41.90 -5.46
C GLU A 460 32.19 43.42 -5.46
N ASP A 461 32.51 44.02 -4.31
CA ASP A 461 32.80 45.44 -4.23
C ASP A 461 34.20 45.77 -4.78
N LYS A 462 34.54 47.07 -4.86
CA LYS A 462 35.82 47.55 -5.40
C LYS A 462 37.06 47.14 -4.58
N PHE A 463 36.86 46.46 -3.44
CA PHE A 463 37.90 45.95 -2.57
C PHE A 463 37.91 44.41 -2.52
N GLY A 464 37.15 43.73 -3.40
CA GLY A 464 37.10 42.28 -3.49
C GLY A 464 36.25 41.60 -2.41
N LYS A 465 35.34 42.34 -1.75
CA LYS A 465 34.38 41.77 -0.78
C LYS A 465 33.05 41.44 -1.45
N GLU A 466 32.58 40.21 -1.24
CA GLU A 466 31.34 39.69 -1.82
C GLU A 466 30.10 40.46 -1.29
N ILE A 467 29.34 41.08 -2.20
CA ILE A 467 28.08 41.78 -1.94
C ILE A 467 26.93 40.75 -2.00
N ARG A 468 26.18 40.64 -0.90
CA ARG A 468 25.04 39.72 -0.74
C ARG A 468 23.76 40.51 -0.48
N GLU A 469 22.62 40.09 -1.03
CA GLU A 469 21.31 40.62 -0.58
C GLU A 469 21.11 40.31 0.91
N ARG A 470 20.37 41.17 1.64
CA ARG A 470 20.15 40.98 3.08
C ARG A 470 19.31 39.72 3.33
N GLY A 471 19.95 38.72 3.93
CA GLY A 471 19.34 37.54 4.54
C GLY A 471 20.38 36.76 5.35
N PRO A 472 19.95 35.90 6.31
CA PRO A 472 20.88 35.18 7.17
C PRO A 472 21.59 34.04 6.40
N GLN A 473 22.86 33.84 6.73
CA GLN A 473 23.76 32.83 6.15
C GLN A 473 23.77 31.56 7.00
N THR A 474 23.61 30.39 6.40
CA THR A 474 23.97 29.10 7.02
C THR A 474 24.72 28.18 6.06
N ASN A 475 25.61 27.37 6.67
CA ASN A 475 26.52 26.43 6.05
C ASN A 475 25.81 25.26 5.35
N LYS A 476 26.44 24.75 4.29
CA LYS A 476 25.90 23.81 3.29
C LYS A 476 25.73 22.38 3.83
N VAL A 477 24.60 21.73 3.49
CA VAL A 477 24.53 20.30 3.08
C VAL A 477 23.54 20.18 1.91
N GLN A 478 23.85 19.36 0.89
CA GLN A 478 22.95 19.05 -0.21
C GLN A 478 21.80 18.17 0.28
N ASN A 479 20.54 18.58 0.06
CA ASN A 479 19.43 17.63 -0.01
C ASN A 479 18.44 18.02 -1.12
N ARG A 480 18.25 17.09 -2.06
CA ARG A 480 17.32 17.09 -3.19
C ARG A 480 16.09 16.28 -2.77
N THR A 481 14.94 16.96 -2.73
CA THR A 481 13.50 16.56 -2.80
C THR A 481 12.71 17.50 -1.87
N THR A 482 11.42 17.82 -2.07
CA THR A 482 10.27 16.94 -2.27
C THR A 482 9.10 17.61 -3.02
N VAL A 483 8.47 16.78 -3.86
CA VAL A 483 7.05 16.64 -4.24
C VAL A 483 6.02 17.64 -3.68
N SER A 484 5.17 18.14 -4.57
CA SER A 484 3.82 18.67 -4.27
C SER A 484 2.79 17.60 -4.62
N GLU A 485 1.68 17.60 -3.86
CA GLU A 485 0.47 16.78 -3.97
C GLU A 485 0.46 15.49 -3.12
N PHE A 486 -0.32 15.53 -2.03
CA PHE A 486 -0.64 14.38 -1.19
C PHE A 486 -1.38 13.31 -2.02
N VAL A 487 -0.92 12.06 -1.88
CA VAL A 487 -1.34 10.91 -2.70
C VAL A 487 -2.62 10.30 -2.15
N THR A 488 -3.68 10.28 -2.95
CA THR A 488 -4.73 9.25 -2.89
C THR A 488 -4.36 8.13 -3.86
N HIS A 489 -4.65 6.86 -3.53
CA HIS A 489 -4.34 5.68 -4.36
C HIS A 489 -5.22 5.55 -5.63
N GLU A 490 -5.38 6.63 -6.40
CA GLU A 490 -5.98 6.59 -7.73
C GLU A 490 -4.90 6.42 -8.83
N PRO A 491 -5.23 5.73 -9.94
CA PRO A 491 -4.25 5.28 -10.90
C PRO A 491 -3.75 6.47 -11.72
N TYR A 492 -2.43 6.68 -11.86
CA TYR A 492 -1.74 6.89 -13.14
C TYR A 492 -0.25 7.24 -12.98
N ASP A 493 0.52 6.78 -13.98
CA ASP A 493 1.89 7.15 -14.31
C ASP A 493 2.24 8.61 -13.94
N ARG A 494 3.19 8.72 -13.01
CA ARG A 494 3.54 9.82 -12.07
C ARG A 494 3.95 11.16 -12.72
N LYS A 495 3.23 11.68 -13.73
CA LYS A 495 3.45 13.01 -14.34
C LYS A 495 2.13 13.58 -14.88
N SER A 496 1.70 14.76 -14.41
CA SER A 496 0.49 15.43 -14.94
C SER A 496 0.64 15.82 -16.41
N SER A 497 -0.46 16.02 -17.16
CA SER A 497 -0.43 16.49 -18.55
C SER A 497 0.35 17.79 -18.70
N ASN A 498 0.23 18.69 -17.71
CA ASN A 498 1.01 19.92 -17.61
C ASN A 498 2.48 19.69 -17.28
N GLN A 499 2.81 18.74 -16.43
CA GLN A 499 4.20 18.38 -16.12
C GLN A 499 4.88 17.72 -17.33
N ARG A 500 4.20 16.83 -18.04
CA ARG A 500 4.67 16.22 -19.30
C ARG A 500 4.92 17.29 -20.37
N LYS A 501 3.99 18.25 -20.51
CA LYS A 501 4.14 19.42 -21.40
C LYS A 501 5.33 20.30 -20.99
N LYS A 502 5.49 20.62 -19.70
CA LYS A 502 6.63 21.43 -19.20
C LYS A 502 7.98 20.73 -19.43
N THR A 503 8.05 19.43 -19.16
CA THR A 503 9.26 18.61 -19.41
C THR A 503 9.61 18.61 -20.89
N LEU A 504 8.64 18.35 -21.77
CA LEU A 504 8.85 18.39 -23.21
C LEU A 504 9.33 19.77 -23.70
N ILE A 505 8.74 20.86 -23.20
CA ILE A 505 9.16 22.23 -23.55
C ILE A 505 10.60 22.50 -23.06
N ASN A 506 10.95 22.04 -21.86
CA ASN A 506 12.31 22.19 -21.34
C ASN A 506 13.33 21.41 -22.19
N GLU A 507 12.99 20.20 -22.62
CA GLU A 507 13.82 19.39 -23.53
C GLU A 507 13.96 20.06 -24.91
N MET A 508 12.86 20.59 -25.47
CA MET A 508 12.87 21.32 -26.74
C MET A 508 13.76 22.58 -26.67
N VAL A 509 13.66 23.35 -25.58
CA VAL A 509 14.47 24.57 -25.39
C VAL A 509 15.94 24.22 -25.13
N ALA A 510 16.23 23.14 -24.40
CA ALA A 510 17.59 22.65 -24.20
C ALA A 510 18.23 22.19 -25.53
N GLN A 511 17.46 21.51 -26.38
CA GLN A 511 17.90 21.08 -27.69
C GLN A 511 18.16 22.28 -28.63
N ILE A 512 17.27 23.28 -28.63
CA ILE A 512 17.48 24.55 -29.37
C ILE A 512 18.75 25.25 -28.91
N LYS A 513 19.00 25.35 -27.60
CA LYS A 513 20.23 25.96 -27.07
C LYS A 513 21.48 25.21 -27.51
N LYS A 514 21.42 23.87 -27.56
CA LYS A 514 22.54 23.02 -27.99
C LYS A 514 22.85 23.17 -29.48
N ASP A 515 21.81 23.25 -30.31
CA ASP A 515 21.95 23.34 -31.77
C ASP A 515 22.14 24.80 -32.25
N SER A 516 21.85 25.81 -31.41
CA SER A 516 21.99 27.23 -31.74
C SER A 516 22.66 28.00 -30.58
N PRO A 517 23.97 27.79 -30.37
CA PRO A 517 24.70 28.31 -29.20
C PRO A 517 24.83 29.84 -29.16
N LYS A 518 24.54 30.54 -30.27
CA LYS A 518 24.58 32.00 -30.37
C LYS A 518 23.31 32.70 -29.84
N LEU A 519 22.26 31.95 -29.45
CA LEU A 519 21.03 32.52 -28.88
C LEU A 519 21.27 33.04 -27.47
N SER A 520 20.79 34.27 -27.20
CA SER A 520 20.85 34.86 -25.87
C SER A 520 19.87 34.20 -24.89
N ALA A 521 20.15 34.29 -23.59
CA ALA A 521 19.26 33.78 -22.54
C ALA A 521 17.86 34.42 -22.58
N THR A 522 17.77 35.68 -23.04
CA THR A 522 16.52 36.43 -23.21
C THR A 522 15.66 35.85 -24.35
N GLU A 523 16.28 35.51 -25.48
CA GLU A 523 15.58 34.89 -26.62
C GLU A 523 15.07 33.49 -26.30
N LEU A 524 15.88 32.68 -25.59
CA LEU A 524 15.46 31.35 -25.13
C LEU A 524 14.28 31.43 -24.14
N LYS A 525 14.24 32.47 -23.30
CA LYS A 525 13.13 32.72 -22.37
C LYS A 525 11.85 33.13 -23.10
N LEU A 526 11.95 33.95 -24.14
CA LEU A 526 10.83 34.31 -25.02
C LEU A 526 10.25 33.09 -25.73
N ILE A 527 11.11 32.26 -26.33
CA ILE A 527 10.70 31.01 -27.00
C ILE A 527 10.00 30.06 -26.02
N LYS A 528 10.57 29.88 -24.82
CA LYS A 528 9.97 29.06 -23.77
C LYS A 528 8.59 29.58 -23.36
N ASN A 529 8.45 30.89 -23.17
CA ASN A 529 7.17 31.52 -22.81
C ASN A 529 6.12 31.36 -23.91
N GLU A 530 6.50 31.47 -25.19
CA GLU A 530 5.58 31.23 -26.32
C GLU A 530 5.08 29.79 -26.39
N LEU A 531 5.96 28.81 -26.12
CA LEU A 531 5.60 27.40 -26.11
C LEU A 531 4.72 27.05 -24.90
N LEU A 532 4.98 27.65 -23.73
CA LEU A 532 4.17 27.43 -22.52
C LEU A 532 2.72 27.92 -22.69
N LYS A 533 2.50 28.98 -23.48
CA LYS A 533 1.16 29.52 -23.81
C LYS A 533 0.27 28.58 -24.63
N GLN A 534 0.82 27.51 -25.24
CA GLN A 534 0.04 26.62 -26.10
C GLN A 534 -0.89 25.71 -25.29
N PRO A 535 -2.15 25.49 -25.69
CA PRO A 535 -3.13 24.78 -24.86
C PRO A 535 -2.89 23.27 -24.73
N SER A 536 -2.11 22.65 -25.64
CA SER A 536 -1.89 21.20 -25.65
C SER A 536 -0.48 20.82 -26.11
N VAL A 537 -0.06 19.58 -25.83
CA VAL A 537 1.24 19.03 -26.28
C VAL A 537 1.36 19.04 -27.81
N LYS A 538 0.26 18.73 -28.52
CA LYS A 538 0.16 18.87 -29.98
C LYS A 538 0.39 20.32 -30.44
N ALA A 539 -0.26 21.29 -29.78
CA ALA A 539 -0.10 22.71 -30.12
C ALA A 539 1.32 23.24 -29.83
N VAL A 540 1.98 22.73 -28.78
CA VAL A 540 3.41 23.01 -28.51
C VAL A 540 4.30 22.56 -29.68
N SER A 541 4.10 21.34 -30.18
CA SER A 541 4.89 20.80 -31.29
C SER A 541 4.67 21.55 -32.61
N GLU A 542 3.43 21.94 -32.91
CA GLU A 542 3.09 22.72 -34.10
C GLU A 542 3.66 24.15 -34.03
N LYS A 543 3.59 24.79 -32.86
CA LYS A 543 4.15 26.12 -32.63
C LYS A 543 5.67 26.11 -32.68
N LEU A 544 6.34 25.09 -32.13
CA LEU A 544 7.79 24.91 -32.23
C LEU A 544 8.26 24.91 -33.69
N SER A 545 7.55 24.17 -34.56
CA SER A 545 7.86 24.09 -35.99
C SER A 545 7.76 25.45 -36.69
N LYS A 546 6.85 26.33 -36.24
CA LYS A 546 6.71 27.71 -36.75
C LYS A 546 7.83 28.62 -36.23
N VAL A 547 8.16 28.53 -34.93
CA VAL A 547 9.23 29.32 -34.30
C VAL A 547 10.60 29.00 -34.90
N VAL A 548 10.89 27.74 -35.18
CA VAL A 548 12.14 27.31 -35.84
C VAL A 548 12.21 27.79 -37.29
N LYS A 549 11.10 27.80 -38.04
CA LYS A 549 11.08 28.26 -39.45
C LYS A 549 11.17 29.78 -39.60
N LEU A 550 10.67 30.55 -38.63
CA LEU A 550 10.60 32.02 -38.70
C LEU A 550 11.87 32.71 -38.17
N ASN A 551 12.68 32.02 -37.37
CA ASN A 551 13.89 32.60 -36.79
C ASN A 551 15.15 32.07 -37.49
N LYS A 552 15.75 32.90 -38.35
CA LYS A 552 16.97 32.58 -39.13
C LYS A 552 18.20 32.24 -38.25
N ASN A 553 18.15 32.55 -36.95
CA ASN A 553 19.22 32.28 -36.00
C ASN A 553 19.09 30.90 -35.31
N ILE A 554 18.03 30.14 -35.59
CA ILE A 554 17.81 28.80 -35.07
C ILE A 554 18.19 27.77 -36.16
N ASN A 555 19.27 27.01 -35.92
CA ASN A 555 19.74 25.96 -36.82
C ASN A 555 19.48 24.56 -36.23
N VAL A 556 18.22 24.10 -36.30
CA VAL A 556 17.84 22.74 -35.89
C VAL A 556 17.65 21.87 -37.13
N THR A 557 18.35 20.73 -37.20
CA THR A 557 18.27 19.81 -38.35
C THR A 557 16.87 19.22 -38.51
N ALA A 558 16.38 19.06 -39.75
CA ALA A 558 15.04 18.54 -40.06
C ALA A 558 14.73 17.18 -39.38
N LYS A 559 15.74 16.30 -39.27
CA LYS A 559 15.62 14.99 -38.60
C LYS A 559 15.30 15.11 -37.11
N LYS A 560 15.96 16.03 -36.39
CA LYS A 560 15.76 16.26 -34.95
C LYS A 560 14.42 16.93 -34.64
N LEU A 561 13.93 17.77 -35.56
CA LEU A 561 12.59 18.35 -35.47
C LEU A 561 11.51 17.26 -35.59
N LEU A 562 11.75 16.25 -36.43
CA LEU A 562 10.88 15.08 -36.57
C LEU A 562 10.85 14.25 -35.29
N ASP A 563 12.00 13.96 -34.69
CA ASP A 563 12.10 13.21 -33.41
C ASP A 563 11.34 13.90 -32.26
N LEU A 564 11.41 15.23 -32.16
CA LEU A 564 10.68 16.01 -31.16
C LEU A 564 9.16 15.98 -31.41
N LYS A 565 8.74 15.92 -32.67
CA LYS A 565 7.33 15.81 -33.07
C LYS A 565 6.77 14.43 -32.75
N ASP A 566 7.53 13.37 -32.98
CA ASP A 566 7.12 12.00 -32.66
C ASP A 566 7.04 11.76 -31.16
N LYS A 567 7.97 12.33 -30.38
CA LYS A 567 7.87 12.35 -28.91
C LYS A 567 6.63 13.08 -28.41
N ALA A 568 6.30 14.24 -28.99
CA ALA A 568 5.10 14.98 -28.64
C ALA A 568 3.82 14.18 -28.96
N LYS A 569 3.79 13.46 -30.09
CA LYS A 569 2.68 12.58 -30.49
C LYS A 569 2.51 11.41 -29.53
N ASN A 570 3.59 10.78 -29.09
CA ASN A 570 3.55 9.70 -28.10
C ASN A 570 3.01 10.18 -26.74
N ILE A 571 3.43 11.37 -26.29
CA ILE A 571 2.93 11.97 -25.04
C ILE A 571 1.44 12.34 -25.16
N ASP A 572 0.99 12.88 -26.30
CA ASP A 572 -0.41 13.23 -26.56
C ASP A 572 -1.32 11.99 -26.55
N ASN A 573 -0.85 10.88 -27.14
CA ASN A 573 -1.56 9.59 -27.09
C ASN A 573 -1.68 9.06 -25.65
N LEU A 574 -0.62 9.20 -24.85
CA LEU A 574 -0.61 8.78 -23.44
C LEU A 574 -1.59 9.61 -22.60
N ILE A 575 -1.66 10.92 -22.82
CA ILE A 575 -2.62 11.81 -22.15
C ILE A 575 -4.07 11.44 -22.52
N LYS A 576 -4.34 11.18 -23.80
CA LYS A 576 -5.68 10.79 -24.27
C LYS A 576 -6.15 9.46 -23.70
N ASN A 577 -5.26 8.47 -23.62
CA ASN A 577 -5.57 7.16 -23.04
C ASN A 577 -5.85 7.28 -21.53
N ASN A 578 -5.11 8.11 -20.81
CA ASN A 578 -5.37 8.37 -19.39
C ASN A 578 -6.73 9.04 -19.15
N ILE A 579 -7.10 10.03 -19.98
CA ILE A 579 -8.40 10.71 -19.90
C ILE A 579 -9.54 9.73 -20.18
N LYS A 580 -9.42 8.89 -21.21
CA LYS A 580 -10.43 7.86 -21.53
C LYS A 580 -10.66 6.93 -20.34
N ASN A 581 -9.59 6.52 -19.68
CA ASN A 581 -9.67 5.62 -18.53
C ASN A 581 -10.18 6.32 -17.25
N GLN A 582 -9.90 7.61 -17.06
CA GLN A 582 -10.47 8.43 -15.97
C GLN A 582 -11.97 8.68 -16.13
N VAL A 583 -12.45 8.90 -17.36
CA VAL A 583 -13.88 9.04 -17.63
C VAL A 583 -14.60 7.71 -17.37
N MET A 584 -14.00 6.60 -17.78
CA MET A 584 -14.55 5.27 -17.52
C MET A 584 -14.59 4.95 -16.02
N SER A 585 -13.55 5.30 -15.25
CA SER A 585 -13.54 5.09 -13.79
C SER A 585 -14.51 6.02 -13.05
N PHE A 586 -14.68 7.27 -13.49
CA PHE A 586 -15.65 8.20 -12.92
C PHE A 586 -17.10 7.75 -13.15
N VAL A 587 -17.40 7.27 -14.36
CA VAL A 587 -18.72 6.70 -14.70
C VAL A 587 -18.98 5.44 -13.89
N GLN A 588 -17.99 4.53 -13.79
CA GLN A 588 -18.10 3.33 -12.95
C GLN A 588 -18.28 3.66 -11.46
N GLY A 589 -17.59 4.68 -10.95
CA GLY A 589 -17.73 5.18 -9.58
C GLY A 589 -19.11 5.77 -9.29
N HIS A 590 -19.69 6.53 -10.23
CA HIS A 590 -21.05 7.05 -10.10
C HIS A 590 -22.11 5.94 -10.17
N VAL A 591 -21.91 4.96 -11.06
CA VAL A 591 -22.79 3.79 -11.14
C VAL A 591 -22.71 2.96 -9.85
N ALA A 592 -21.51 2.74 -9.30
CA ALA A 592 -21.32 2.03 -8.03
C ALA A 592 -21.94 2.78 -6.83
N SER A 593 -21.79 4.11 -6.80
CA SER A 593 -22.41 4.98 -5.79
C SER A 593 -23.93 4.95 -5.88
N ALA A 594 -24.50 5.04 -7.08
CA ALA A 594 -25.94 4.94 -7.32
C ALA A 594 -26.49 3.57 -6.94
N VAL A 595 -25.79 2.48 -7.27
CA VAL A 595 -26.18 1.11 -6.89
C VAL A 595 -26.10 0.91 -5.37
N SER A 596 -25.10 1.50 -4.71
CA SER A 596 -24.96 1.47 -3.25
C SER A 596 -26.09 2.26 -2.56
N ALA A 597 -26.41 3.46 -3.06
CA ALA A 597 -27.51 4.28 -2.55
C ALA A 597 -28.86 3.58 -2.70
N VAL A 598 -29.11 2.95 -3.87
CA VAL A 598 -30.33 2.16 -4.11
C VAL A 598 -30.39 0.94 -3.18
N ARG A 599 -29.28 0.21 -2.97
CA ARG A 599 -29.23 -0.91 -2.01
C ARG A 599 -29.45 -0.49 -0.57
N SER A 600 -29.03 0.72 -0.18
CA SER A 600 -29.28 1.27 1.16
C SER A 600 -30.74 1.69 1.36
N PHE A 601 -31.42 2.16 0.29
CA PHE A 601 -32.81 2.59 0.32
C PHE A 601 -33.78 1.40 0.44
N PHE A 602 -33.44 0.24 -0.12
CA PHE A 602 -34.25 -0.99 -0.02
C PHE A 602 -33.96 -1.85 1.24
N ARG A 603 -33.19 -1.33 2.21
CA ARG A 603 -32.88 -2.01 3.49
C ARG A 603 -33.61 -1.43 4.70
N PHE A 604 -34.66 -0.63 4.48
CA PHE A 604 -35.62 -0.21 5.50
C PHE A 604 -36.98 -0.86 5.29
#